data_AF-A5PCG1-F1
#
_entry.id   AF-A5PCG1-F1
#
_cell.length_a   1.000
_cell.length_b   1.000
_cell.length_c   1.000
_cell.angle_alpha   90.00
_cell.angle_beta   90.00
_cell.angle_gamma   90.00
#
_symmetry.space_group_name_H-M   'P 1'
#
loop_
_entity.id
_entity.type
_entity.pdbx_description
1 polymer ?
#
loop_
_entity_poly.entity_id
_entity_poly.type
_entity_poly.pdbx_seq_one_letter_code
_entity_poly.pdbx_strand_id
1 'polypeptide(L)' 'MLHSRDDQRIDASVGARLAASMPNAVLQTLASKSHLPHPGEPAFAVMTKEIERFVAELD' A
#
# COMPACT_ATOMS: atom_id res chain seq x y z
N MET A 1 -1.07 5.76 -1.51
CA MET A 1 -1.13 5.16 -0.15
C MET A 1 -1.22 3.66 -0.31
N LEU A 2 -0.29 2.89 0.29
CA LEU A 2 -0.29 1.44 0.23
C LEU A 2 -0.75 0.85 1.57
N HIS A 3 -1.68 -0.10 1.55
CA HIS A 3 -2.14 -0.80 2.75
C HIS A 3 -2.45 -2.27 2.46
N SER A 4 -2.02 -3.19 3.31
CA SER A 4 -2.42 -4.59 3.22
C SER A 4 -3.91 -4.74 3.54
N ARG A 5 -4.69 -5.37 2.66
CA ARG A 5 -6.16 -5.47 2.81
C ARG A 5 -6.55 -6.19 4.09
N ASP A 6 -5.80 -7.22 4.46
CA ASP A 6 -6.09 -8.13 5.57
C ASP A 6 -5.04 -7.97 6.70
N ASP A 7 -4.46 -6.76 6.82
CA ASP A 7 -3.41 -6.42 7.78
C ASP A 7 -3.80 -6.78 9.22
N GLN A 8 -2.97 -7.60 9.86
CA GLN A 8 -3.22 -8.12 11.21
C GLN A 8 -2.82 -7.15 12.33
N ARG A 9 -2.16 -6.04 12.02
CA ARG A 9 -1.69 -5.03 12.98
C ARG A 9 -2.51 -3.75 12.91
N ILE A 10 -2.85 -3.30 11.71
CA ILE A 10 -3.53 -2.03 11.46
C ILE A 10 -4.80 -2.30 10.65
N ASP A 11 -5.93 -1.78 11.12
CA ASP A 11 -7.20 -1.93 10.40
C ASP A 11 -7.19 -1.18 9.06
N ALA A 12 -7.77 -1.77 8.02
CA ALA A 12 -7.83 -1.21 6.68
C ALA A 12 -8.49 0.19 6.60
N SER A 13 -9.38 0.52 7.55
CA SER A 13 -9.99 1.85 7.63
C SER A 13 -8.98 2.96 7.88
N VAL A 14 -7.82 2.67 8.50
CA VAL A 14 -6.75 3.65 8.70
C VAL A 14 -6.16 4.07 7.35
N GLY A 15 -5.86 3.11 6.47
CA GLY A 15 -5.39 3.39 5.11
C GLY A 15 -6.40 4.19 4.29
N ALA A 16 -7.69 3.83 4.39
CA ALA A 16 -8.76 4.55 3.71
C ALA A 16 -8.90 6.01 4.21
N ARG A 17 -8.87 6.22 5.53
CA ARG A 17 -8.95 7.56 6.12
C ARG A 17 -7.75 8.43 5.73
N LEU A 18 -6.54 7.87 5.73
CA LEU A 18 -5.34 8.59 5.32
C LEU A 18 -5.42 8.99 3.85
N ALA A 19 -5.77 8.07 2.95
CA ALA A 19 -5.92 8.37 1.54
C ALA A 19 -6.96 9.47 1.30
N ALA A 20 -8.12 9.40 1.97
CA ALA A 20 -9.16 10.44 1.85
C ALA A 20 -8.74 11.81 2.38
N SER A 21 -7.76 11.88 3.29
CA SER A 21 -7.27 13.15 3.87
C SER A 21 -6.23 13.87 3.01
N MET A 22 -5.67 13.21 1.99
CA MET A 22 -4.59 13.75 1.17
C MET A 22 -5.12 14.07 -0.24
N PRO A 23 -4.93 15.31 -0.74
CA PRO A 23 -5.28 15.64 -2.12
C PRO A 23 -4.58 14.71 -3.12
N ASN A 24 -5.32 14.25 -4.12
CA ASN A 24 -4.85 13.38 -5.22
C ASN A 24 -4.29 12.02 -4.77
N ALA A 25 -4.41 11.63 -3.50
CA ALA A 25 -3.94 10.34 -3.05
C ALA A 25 -4.90 9.21 -3.49
N VAL A 26 -4.32 8.16 -4.04
CA VAL A 26 -5.02 6.90 -4.33
C VAL A 26 -4.68 5.87 -3.25
N LEU A 27 -5.71 5.18 -2.73
CA LEU A 27 -5.53 3.99 -1.89
C LEU A 27 -5.30 2.78 -2.80
N GLN A 28 -4.11 2.20 -2.71
CA GLN A 28 -3.77 0.94 -3.34
C GLN A 28 -3.69 -0.14 -2.26
N THR A 29 -4.58 -1.13 -2.34
CA THR A 29 -4.58 -2.25 -1.40
C THR A 29 -3.67 -3.38 -1.89
N LEU A 30 -3.02 -4.05 -0.94
CA LEU A 30 -2.17 -5.21 -1.19
C LEU A 30 -2.87 -6.47 -0.66
N ALA A 31 -2.89 -7.53 -1.45
CA ALA A 31 -3.46 -8.82 -1.02
C ALA A 31 -2.49 -9.56 -0.09
N SER A 32 -2.32 -9.06 1.14
CA SER A 32 -1.54 -9.71 2.19
C SER A 32 -2.22 -9.54 3.55
N LYS A 33 -1.94 -10.50 4.44
CA LYS A 33 -2.27 -10.43 5.87
C LYS A 33 -1.14 -9.79 6.68
N SER A 34 0.07 -9.74 6.13
CA SER A 34 1.21 -9.14 6.79
C SER A 34 1.11 -7.62 6.71
N HIS A 35 1.38 -6.96 7.84
CA HIS A 35 1.59 -5.52 7.87
C HIS A 35 2.78 -5.09 6.99
N LEU A 36 3.79 -5.96 6.93
CA LEU A 36 4.99 -5.76 6.14
C LEU A 36 5.10 -6.94 5.17
N PRO A 37 4.65 -6.81 3.91
CA PRO A 37 4.92 -7.82 2.90
C PRO A 37 6.42 -8.11 2.86
N HIS A 38 6.80 -9.38 2.78
CA HIS A 38 8.21 -9.81 2.75
C HIS A 38 8.65 -10.21 1.34
N PRO A 39 9.97 -10.12 1.03
CA PRO A 39 10.51 -10.67 -0.21
C PRO A 39 10.07 -12.11 -0.44
N GLY A 40 9.56 -12.39 -1.66
CA GLY A 40 8.96 -13.67 -2.03
C GLY A 40 7.43 -13.71 -1.95
N GLU A 41 6.79 -12.75 -1.26
CA GLU A 41 5.33 -12.60 -1.31
C GLU A 41 4.89 -11.85 -2.59
N PRO A 42 3.78 -12.26 -3.24
CA PRO A 42 3.21 -11.50 -4.35
C PRO A 42 2.91 -10.04 -4.01
N ALA A 43 2.45 -9.77 -2.78
CA ALA A 43 2.16 -8.42 -2.30
C ALA A 43 3.41 -7.54 -2.20
N PHE A 44 4.59 -8.13 -1.95
CA PHE A 44 5.85 -7.39 -1.92
C PHE A 44 6.23 -6.89 -3.31
N ALA A 45 6.10 -7.73 -4.34
CA ALA A 45 6.36 -7.33 -5.72
C ALA A 45 5.42 -6.20 -6.18
N VAL A 46 4.13 -6.27 -5.80
CA VAL A 46 3.17 -5.19 -6.07
C VAL A 46 3.56 -3.92 -5.33
N MET A 47 3.88 -4.02 -4.03
CA MET A 47 4.31 -2.88 -3.22
C MET A 47 5.52 -2.16 -3.84
N THR A 48 6.58 -2.90 -4.19
CA THR A 48 7.79 -2.35 -4.79
C THR A 48 7.49 -1.68 -6.13
N LYS A 49 6.71 -2.33 -7.01
CA LYS A 49 6.31 -1.75 -8.30
C LYS A 49 5.54 -0.43 -8.15
N GLU A 50 4.64 -0.34 -7.19
CA GLU A 50 3.85 0.87 -6.94
C GLU A 50 4.71 2.01 -6.38
N ILE A 51 5.71 1.67 -5.55
CA ILE A 51 6.71 2.63 -5.06
C ILE A 51 7.57 3.14 -6.23
N GLU A 52 8.07 2.25 -7.08
CA GLU A 52 8.88 2.60 -8.25
C GLU A 52 8.11 3.50 -9.22
N ARG A 53 6.84 3.18 -9.52
CA ARG A 53 5.97 4.02 -10.35
C ARG A 53 5.81 5.41 -9.73
N PHE A 54 5.49 5.48 -8.44
CA PHE A 54 5.30 6.76 -7.76
C PHE A 54 6.56 7.62 -7.81
N VAL A 55 7.75 7.03 -7.59
CA VAL A 55 9.02 7.75 -7.65
C VAL A 55 9.32 8.24 -9.07
N ALA A 56 9.07 7.43 -10.10
CA ALA A 56 9.30 7.81 -11.49
C ALA A 56 8.38 8.95 -11.99
N GLU A 57 7.24 9.19 -11.34
CA GLU A 57 6.34 10.31 -11.63
C GLU A 57 6.78 11.63 -10.97
N LEU A 58 7.81 11.60 -10.11
CA LEU A 58 8.35 12.80 -9.44
C LEU A 58 9.47 13.48 -10.25
N ASP A 59 10.07 12.79 -11.21
CA ASP A 59 11.04 13.32 -12.17
C ASP A 59 10.35 14.03 -13.35
#